data_AF-A0A2Z6P730-F1
#
_entry.id   AF-A0A2Z6P730-F1
#
_cell.length_a   1.000
_cell.length_b   1.000
_cell.length_c   1.000
_cell.angle_alpha   90.00
_cell.angle_beta   90.00
_cell.angle_gamma   90.00
#
_symmetry.space_group_name_H-M   'P 1'
#
loop_
_entity.id
_entity.type
_entity.pdbx_description
1 polymer ?
#
loop_
_entity_poly.entity_id
_entity_poly.type
_entity_poly.pdbx_seq_one_letter_code
_entity_poly.pdbx_strand_id
1 'polypeptide(L)'
;MVGAGVLGLPFAMSQLGWGAGVTILILSWIITLYTLWQMVQMHEMVPGKRFDRYHELGQHAFGEKLGLYIVVPQQIVVEVGVNIVYMVTGGKSLQKFHNTVCPSCKPIKLSFFIMIFASPHFVLSHLPNFNSISGVSLVAAVMSFCYSTVAWGASAAKGVQENVQYTSTGSTAGSVFDFFNALGTVAFAYAGHNVVLEIQATIPSTAEKPSKVPMWRGVIVAYIIVALCYFPVAIIGYWMFGNAVKDNVLISLEKPAWLIAMANLFVVLHVIGSYQIYAMPVFDMIESVLVKKLNFEPSRMLRFVVRNIYVAFTMIVAITFPFFGGLLGFFGGFAFAPTTYFLPCIMWLAIYKPKKFGLSWWTNWKLTLKRFCEVLKHLTLKTFRGYTGEVHHKLNSEDPQMLKSHAIQKLKFSKSSEAKVILVLKHTLFYRMF
;
A
#
# COMPACT_ATOMS: atom_id res chain seq x y z
N MET A 1 1.01 -7.54 -6.85
CA MET A 1 -0.18 -6.71 -6.62
C MET A 1 -0.91 -7.16 -5.38
N VAL A 2 -1.55 -8.35 -5.35
CA VAL A 2 -2.17 -8.87 -4.12
C VAL A 2 -1.08 -9.08 -3.06
N GLY A 3 -1.20 -8.36 -1.94
CA GLY A 3 -0.19 -8.28 -0.89
C GLY A 3 -0.81 -8.18 0.50
N ALA A 4 0.01 -8.07 1.54
CA ALA A 4 -0.45 -7.85 2.93
C ALA A 4 -1.39 -6.63 3.09
N GLY A 5 -1.35 -5.64 2.20
CA GLY A 5 -2.21 -4.46 2.24
C GLY A 5 -3.71 -4.77 2.19
N VAL A 6 -4.12 -5.89 1.58
CA VAL A 6 -5.53 -6.32 1.58
C VAL A 6 -6.09 -6.53 2.99
N LEU A 7 -5.24 -6.95 3.92
CA LEU A 7 -5.63 -7.25 5.31
C LEU A 7 -6.03 -5.98 6.08
N GLY A 8 -5.53 -4.81 5.65
CA GLY A 8 -5.83 -3.51 6.24
C GLY A 8 -6.96 -2.74 5.57
N LEU A 9 -7.47 -3.22 4.42
CA LEU A 9 -8.56 -2.53 3.71
C LEU A 9 -9.86 -2.41 4.54
N PRO A 10 -10.30 -3.41 5.31
CA PRO A 10 -11.48 -3.26 6.17
C PRO A 10 -11.33 -2.15 7.20
N PHE A 11 -10.13 -2.02 7.79
CA PHE A 11 -9.81 -0.95 8.71
C PHE A 11 -9.75 0.41 8.01
N ALA A 12 -9.20 0.49 6.80
CA ALA A 12 -9.27 1.71 6.01
C ALA A 12 -10.72 2.12 5.74
N MET A 13 -11.60 1.16 5.44
CA MET A 13 -13.04 1.40 5.26
C MET A 13 -13.71 1.95 6.52
N SER A 14 -13.33 1.50 7.72
CA SER A 14 -13.89 2.05 8.97
C SER A 14 -13.49 3.50 9.23
N GLN A 15 -12.33 3.93 8.74
CA GLN A 15 -11.90 5.33 8.85
C GLN A 15 -12.46 6.22 7.74
N LEU A 16 -12.72 5.67 6.55
CA LEU A 16 -13.28 6.40 5.41
C LEU A 16 -14.81 6.46 5.43
N GLY A 17 -15.46 5.47 6.06
CA GLY A 17 -16.90 5.24 5.96
C GLY A 17 -17.32 4.65 4.60
N TRP A 18 -18.59 4.26 4.50
CA TRP A 18 -19.12 3.57 3.30
C TRP A 18 -18.97 4.38 2.00
N GLY A 19 -19.48 5.62 1.98
CA GLY A 19 -19.50 6.43 0.76
C GLY A 19 -18.11 6.75 0.23
N ALA A 20 -17.27 7.39 1.05
CA ALA A 20 -15.91 7.73 0.63
C ALA A 20 -15.04 6.48 0.45
N GLY A 21 -15.15 5.49 1.34
CA GLY A 21 -14.39 4.24 1.28
C GLY A 21 -14.60 3.47 -0.02
N VAL A 22 -15.86 3.17 -0.39
CA VAL A 22 -16.17 2.46 -1.65
C VAL A 22 -15.71 3.28 -2.86
N THR A 23 -15.93 4.59 -2.84
CA THR A 23 -15.49 5.48 -3.92
C THR A 23 -13.98 5.43 -4.11
N ILE A 24 -13.21 5.56 -3.02
CA ILE A 24 -11.75 5.53 -3.04
C ILE A 24 -11.23 4.16 -3.47
N LEU A 25 -11.90 3.07 -3.08
CA LEU A 25 -11.53 1.71 -3.48
C LEU A 25 -11.69 1.51 -5.00
N ILE A 26 -12.83 1.90 -5.57
CA ILE A 26 -13.11 1.83 -7.01
C ILE A 26 -12.14 2.72 -7.79
N LEU A 27 -12.01 3.99 -7.39
CA LEU A 27 -11.13 4.93 -8.07
C LEU A 27 -9.68 4.46 -8.02
N SER A 28 -9.21 3.97 -6.87
CA SER A 28 -7.86 3.44 -6.75
C SER A 28 -7.64 2.27 -7.69
N TRP A 29 -8.55 1.30 -7.77
CA TRP A 29 -8.43 0.18 -8.70
C TRP A 29 -8.35 0.63 -10.17
N ILE A 30 -9.21 1.57 -10.59
CA ILE A 30 -9.21 2.10 -11.97
C ILE A 30 -7.93 2.88 -12.27
N ILE A 31 -7.53 3.79 -11.38
CA ILE A 31 -6.36 4.66 -11.58
C ILE A 31 -5.08 3.84 -11.60
N THR A 32 -4.96 2.86 -10.71
CA THR A 32 -3.76 2.01 -10.63
C THR A 32 -3.65 1.08 -11.83
N LEU A 33 -4.78 0.56 -12.37
CA LEU A 33 -4.78 -0.17 -13.64
C LEU A 33 -4.32 0.72 -14.80
N TYR A 34 -4.83 1.95 -14.85
CA TYR A 34 -4.45 2.91 -15.88
C TYR A 34 -2.97 3.29 -15.83
N THR A 35 -2.45 3.61 -14.65
CA THR A 35 -1.04 3.97 -14.48
C THR A 35 -0.10 2.79 -14.71
N LEU A 36 -0.52 1.56 -14.38
CA LEU A 36 0.26 0.36 -14.68
C LEU A 36 0.29 0.08 -16.18
N TRP A 37 -0.82 0.30 -16.88
CA TRP A 37 -0.84 0.26 -18.36
C TRP A 37 0.21 1.21 -18.95
N GLN A 38 0.29 2.44 -18.43
CA GLN A 38 1.27 3.43 -18.91
C GLN A 38 2.70 2.93 -18.73
N MET A 39 3.03 2.37 -17.56
CA MET A 39 4.35 1.78 -17.29
C MET A 39 4.68 0.67 -18.30
N VAL A 40 3.73 -0.23 -18.56
CA VAL A 40 3.90 -1.33 -19.53
C VAL A 40 4.15 -0.82 -20.94
N GLN A 41 3.45 0.24 -21.36
CA GLN A 41 3.66 0.84 -22.68
C GLN A 41 5.00 1.58 -22.77
N MET A 42 5.42 2.25 -21.71
CA MET A 42 6.65 3.03 -21.68
C MET A 42 7.93 2.18 -21.62
N HIS A 43 7.85 0.90 -21.26
CA HIS A 43 9.00 0.00 -21.16
C HIS A 43 9.80 -0.14 -22.47
N GLU A 44 9.14 -0.10 -23.63
CA GLU A 44 9.74 -0.33 -24.95
C GLU A 44 9.28 0.70 -25.99
N MET A 45 9.11 1.95 -25.54
CA MET A 45 8.64 3.03 -26.41
C MET A 45 9.71 3.57 -27.38
N VAL A 46 10.99 3.32 -27.08
CA VAL A 46 12.12 3.71 -27.93
C VAL A 46 12.63 2.48 -28.69
N PRO A 47 12.68 2.49 -30.03
CA PRO A 47 13.20 1.37 -30.82
C PRO A 47 14.60 0.94 -30.35
N GLY A 48 14.77 -0.34 -30.06
CA GLY A 48 16.06 -0.92 -29.64
C GLY A 48 16.45 -0.65 -28.18
N LYS A 49 15.63 0.04 -27.38
CA LYS A 49 15.91 0.30 -25.96
C LYS A 49 14.75 -0.18 -25.07
N ARG A 50 15.10 -0.96 -24.05
CA ARG A 50 14.20 -1.32 -22.96
C ARG A 50 14.54 -0.50 -21.72
N PHE A 51 13.53 -0.07 -20.98
CA PHE A 51 13.69 0.58 -19.69
C PHE A 51 13.36 -0.45 -18.61
N ASP A 52 14.36 -1.24 -18.22
CA ASP A 52 14.20 -2.42 -17.37
C ASP A 52 14.13 -2.06 -15.86
N ARG A 53 14.34 -0.78 -15.53
CA ARG A 53 14.28 -0.22 -14.19
C ARG A 53 13.45 1.05 -14.15
N TYR A 54 12.72 1.26 -13.05
CA TYR A 54 11.90 2.47 -12.91
C TYR A 54 12.74 3.77 -12.98
N HIS A 55 13.92 3.78 -12.36
CA HIS A 55 14.79 4.95 -12.43
C HIS A 55 15.31 5.24 -13.86
N GLU A 56 15.50 4.23 -14.71
CA GLU A 56 15.92 4.45 -16.11
C GLU A 56 14.82 5.15 -16.92
N LEU A 57 13.56 4.76 -16.70
CA LEU A 57 12.42 5.45 -17.28
C LEU A 57 12.34 6.90 -16.78
N GLY A 58 12.58 7.13 -15.49
CA GLY A 58 12.65 8.48 -14.92
C GLY A 58 13.78 9.32 -15.50
N GLN A 59 14.97 8.74 -15.73
CA GLN A 59 16.08 9.42 -16.37
C GLN A 59 15.77 9.80 -17.82
N HIS A 60 15.03 8.96 -18.53
CA HIS A 60 14.55 9.30 -19.87
C HIS A 60 13.51 10.43 -19.87
N ALA A 61 12.59 10.41 -18.90
CA ALA A 61 11.54 11.43 -18.80
C ALA A 61 12.04 12.80 -18.33
N PHE A 62 12.99 12.84 -17.39
CA PHE A 62 13.39 14.06 -16.66
C PHE A 62 14.87 14.44 -16.84
N GLY A 63 15.66 13.63 -17.54
CA GLY A 63 17.11 13.78 -17.68
C GLY A 63 17.90 12.96 -16.67
N GLU A 64 19.18 12.71 -16.96
CA GLU A 64 20.01 11.70 -16.26
C GLU A 64 20.14 11.93 -14.75
N LYS A 65 20.30 13.19 -14.31
CA LYS A 65 20.46 13.53 -12.88
C LYS A 65 19.11 13.67 -12.20
N LEU A 66 18.22 14.49 -12.76
CA LEU A 66 16.94 14.81 -12.14
C LEU A 66 16.04 13.57 -12.03
N GLY A 67 16.05 12.70 -13.05
CA GLY A 67 15.30 11.44 -13.02
C GLY A 67 15.72 10.52 -11.86
N LEU A 68 17.03 10.42 -11.58
CA LEU A 68 17.52 9.67 -10.42
C LEU A 68 17.07 10.30 -9.10
N TYR A 69 17.24 11.61 -8.94
CA TYR A 69 16.85 12.32 -7.72
C TYR A 69 15.35 12.24 -7.42
N ILE A 70 14.51 12.18 -8.45
CA ILE A 70 13.06 12.04 -8.28
C ILE A 70 12.70 10.59 -7.95
N VAL A 71 13.12 9.61 -8.78
CA VAL A 71 12.59 8.24 -8.70
C VAL A 71 13.26 7.42 -7.60
N VAL A 72 14.60 7.46 -7.50
CA VAL A 72 15.35 6.52 -6.64
C VAL A 72 14.98 6.65 -5.17
N PRO A 73 14.90 7.84 -4.55
CA PRO A 73 14.53 7.94 -3.14
C PRO A 73 13.15 7.35 -2.84
N GLN A 74 12.17 7.59 -3.73
CA GLN A 74 10.81 7.09 -3.56
C GLN A 74 10.76 5.57 -3.76
N GLN A 75 11.44 5.06 -4.78
CA GLN A 75 11.55 3.63 -5.07
C GLN A 75 12.17 2.86 -3.90
N ILE A 76 13.28 3.37 -3.33
CA ILE A 76 13.93 2.77 -2.16
C ILE A 76 12.97 2.74 -0.96
N VAL A 77 12.30 3.86 -0.67
CA VAL A 77 11.39 3.92 0.47
C VAL A 77 10.23 2.94 0.30
N VAL A 78 9.71 2.78 -0.93
CA VAL A 78 8.72 1.75 -1.25
C VAL A 78 9.25 0.35 -0.97
N GLU A 79 10.38 -0.03 -1.56
CA GLU A 79 10.90 -1.40 -1.50
C GLU A 79 11.31 -1.80 -0.07
N VAL A 80 12.05 -0.91 0.60
CA VAL A 80 12.46 -1.11 2.00
C VAL A 80 11.26 -1.08 2.94
N GLY A 81 10.34 -0.13 2.73
CA GLY A 81 9.12 0.01 3.53
C GLY A 81 8.25 -1.23 3.46
N VAL A 82 8.02 -1.80 2.27
CA VAL A 82 7.29 -3.06 2.10
C VAL A 82 7.94 -4.20 2.86
N ASN A 83 9.27 -4.34 2.73
CA ASN A 83 10.00 -5.39 3.41
C ASN A 83 9.90 -5.28 4.93
N ILE A 84 9.90 -4.07 5.49
CA ILE A 84 9.61 -3.84 6.92
C ILE A 84 8.16 -4.23 7.27
N VAL A 85 7.18 -3.81 6.46
CA VAL A 85 5.77 -4.19 6.69
C VAL A 85 5.58 -5.70 6.65
N TYR A 86 6.25 -6.41 5.74
CA TYR A 86 6.18 -7.86 5.65
C TYR A 86 6.81 -8.56 6.85
N MET A 87 7.91 -8.04 7.40
CA MET A 87 8.48 -8.54 8.66
C MET A 87 7.48 -8.43 9.82
N VAL A 88 6.80 -7.29 9.95
CA VAL A 88 5.76 -7.08 10.97
C VAL A 88 4.55 -7.99 10.72
N THR A 89 4.11 -8.11 9.46
CA THR A 89 2.96 -8.91 9.07
C THR A 89 3.20 -10.39 9.36
N GLY A 90 4.33 -10.93 8.91
CA GLY A 90 4.72 -12.31 9.14
C GLY A 90 4.87 -12.63 10.62
N GLY A 91 5.52 -11.74 11.40
CA GLY A 91 5.63 -11.89 12.84
C GLY A 91 4.28 -11.87 13.56
N LYS A 92 3.39 -10.94 13.22
CA LYS A 92 2.03 -10.88 13.80
C LYS A 92 1.22 -12.13 13.44
N SER A 93 1.33 -12.63 12.19
CA SER A 93 0.64 -13.84 11.76
C SER A 93 1.16 -15.10 12.44
N LEU A 94 2.48 -15.25 12.61
CA LEU A 94 3.06 -16.34 13.41
C LEU A 94 2.60 -16.29 14.86
N GLN A 95 2.57 -15.10 15.47
CA GLN A 95 2.08 -14.93 16.83
C GLN A 95 0.60 -15.30 16.94
N LYS A 96 -0.24 -14.87 16.00
CA LYS A 96 -1.67 -15.23 15.97
C LYS A 96 -1.84 -16.74 15.79
N PHE A 97 -1.06 -17.38 14.92
CA PHE A 97 -1.05 -18.83 14.76
C PHE A 97 -0.71 -19.55 16.07
N HIS A 98 0.40 -19.19 16.71
CA HIS A 98 0.84 -19.77 17.98
C HIS A 98 -0.25 -19.67 19.06
N ASN A 99 -0.82 -18.47 19.25
CA ASN A 99 -1.85 -18.24 20.27
C ASN A 99 -3.17 -18.97 19.96
N THR A 100 -3.41 -19.31 18.69
CA THR A 100 -4.62 -20.04 18.27
C THR A 100 -4.46 -21.55 18.47
N VAL A 101 -3.28 -22.10 18.19
CA VAL A 101 -3.01 -23.55 18.28
C VAL A 101 -2.61 -23.98 19.69
N CYS A 102 -1.96 -23.08 20.45
CA CYS A 102 -1.60 -23.33 21.83
C CYS A 102 -2.07 -22.20 22.76
N PRO A 103 -3.37 -22.15 23.13
CA PRO A 103 -3.92 -21.12 24.02
C PRO A 103 -3.31 -21.14 25.44
N SER A 104 -2.83 -22.30 25.89
CA SER A 104 -2.21 -22.51 27.21
C SER A 104 -0.69 -22.29 27.22
N CYS A 105 -0.06 -22.02 26.06
CA CYS A 105 1.37 -21.78 25.98
C CYS A 105 1.76 -20.44 26.63
N LYS A 106 3.01 -20.35 27.09
CA LYS A 106 3.58 -19.11 27.63
C LYS A 106 3.50 -18.00 26.58
N PRO A 107 3.06 -16.77 26.95
CA PRO A 107 3.02 -15.66 26.01
C PRO A 107 4.44 -15.28 25.56
N ILE A 108 4.65 -15.26 24.24
CA ILE A 108 5.91 -14.87 23.61
C ILE A 108 5.75 -13.47 22.98
N LYS A 109 6.74 -12.60 23.20
CA LYS A 109 6.74 -11.24 22.65
C LYS A 109 6.78 -11.26 21.11
N LEU A 110 6.12 -10.30 20.47
CA LEU A 110 6.06 -10.17 19.01
C LEU A 110 7.46 -10.10 18.37
N SER A 111 8.44 -9.49 19.05
CA SER A 111 9.82 -9.40 18.58
C SER A 111 10.44 -10.76 18.25
N PHE A 112 10.17 -11.81 19.04
CA PHE A 112 10.66 -13.15 18.77
C PHE A 112 10.00 -13.77 17.54
N PHE A 113 8.70 -13.54 17.33
CA PHE A 113 8.03 -14.01 16.12
C PHE A 113 8.52 -13.29 14.87
N ILE A 114 8.85 -11.99 14.96
CA ILE A 114 9.51 -11.26 13.86
C ILE A 114 10.89 -11.86 13.56
N MET A 115 11.69 -12.21 14.57
CA MET A 115 12.99 -12.88 14.37
C MET A 115 12.83 -14.27 13.74
N ILE A 116 11.86 -15.07 14.21
CA ILE A 116 11.55 -16.38 13.62
C ILE A 116 11.15 -16.21 12.15
N PHE A 117 10.28 -15.25 11.85
CA PHE A 117 9.88 -14.92 10.49
C PHE A 117 11.04 -14.43 9.62
N ALA A 118 11.99 -13.69 10.17
CA ALA A 118 13.15 -13.19 9.45
C ALA A 118 14.15 -14.30 9.07
N SER A 119 14.19 -15.41 9.82
CA SER A 119 15.15 -16.51 9.60
C SER A 119 15.19 -17.08 8.16
N PRO A 120 14.07 -17.41 7.48
CA PRO A 120 14.10 -17.84 6.08
C PRO A 120 14.66 -16.78 5.13
N HIS A 121 14.55 -15.48 5.44
CA HIS A 121 15.04 -14.41 4.56
C HIS A 121 16.56 -14.32 4.49
N PHE A 122 17.26 -14.69 5.57
CA PHE A 122 18.72 -14.79 5.55
C PHE A 122 19.21 -15.84 4.55
N VAL A 123 18.43 -16.92 4.34
CA VAL A 123 18.75 -17.96 3.34
C VAL A 123 18.24 -17.55 1.95
N LEU A 124 16.96 -17.20 1.83
CA LEU A 124 16.30 -16.94 0.54
C LEU A 124 16.83 -15.68 -0.18
N SER A 125 17.37 -14.71 0.56
CA SER A 125 17.97 -13.51 -0.03
C SER A 125 19.14 -13.85 -0.95
N HIS A 126 19.73 -15.05 -0.85
CA HIS A 126 20.88 -15.46 -1.64
C HIS A 126 20.51 -16.03 -3.01
N LEU A 127 19.21 -16.11 -3.33
CA LEU A 127 18.75 -16.44 -4.68
C LEU A 127 19.22 -15.35 -5.67
N PRO A 128 19.68 -15.72 -6.88
CA PRO A 128 20.44 -14.79 -7.71
C PRO A 128 19.59 -13.74 -8.43
N ASN A 129 18.35 -14.06 -8.83
CA ASN A 129 17.48 -13.17 -9.60
C ASN A 129 15.99 -13.58 -9.55
N PHE A 130 15.13 -12.79 -10.23
CA PHE A 130 13.69 -13.01 -10.33
C PHE A 130 13.30 -14.39 -10.90
N ASN A 131 14.06 -14.95 -11.86
CA ASN A 131 13.74 -16.26 -12.43
C ASN A 131 13.91 -17.38 -11.38
N SER A 132 14.92 -17.26 -10.52
CA SER A 132 15.16 -18.24 -9.44
C SER A 132 14.12 -18.20 -8.32
N ILE A 133 13.36 -17.11 -8.18
CA ILE A 133 12.26 -17.01 -7.20
C ILE A 133 10.89 -17.28 -7.81
N SER A 134 10.78 -17.64 -9.10
CA SER A 134 9.51 -17.84 -9.79
C SER A 134 8.58 -18.85 -9.07
N GLY A 135 9.12 -20.00 -8.65
CA GLY A 135 8.37 -20.99 -7.88
C GLY A 135 7.89 -20.46 -6.51
N VAL A 136 8.76 -19.74 -5.80
CA VAL A 136 8.43 -19.09 -4.52
C VAL A 136 7.34 -18.02 -4.72
N SER A 137 7.43 -17.25 -5.80
CA SER A 137 6.45 -16.24 -6.18
C SER A 137 5.09 -16.85 -6.53
N LEU A 138 5.07 -18.01 -7.21
CA LEU A 138 3.82 -18.72 -7.53
C LEU A 138 3.13 -19.20 -6.26
N VAL A 139 3.87 -19.84 -5.35
CA VAL A 139 3.34 -20.25 -4.03
C VAL A 139 2.80 -19.03 -3.29
N ALA A 140 3.56 -17.93 -3.26
CA ALA A 140 3.12 -16.72 -2.60
C ALA A 140 1.83 -16.13 -3.20
N ALA A 141 1.66 -16.18 -4.52
CA ALA A 141 0.45 -15.72 -5.19
C ALA A 141 -0.78 -16.58 -4.83
N VAL A 142 -0.62 -17.91 -4.85
CA VAL A 142 -1.70 -18.85 -4.47
C VAL A 142 -2.10 -18.64 -3.01
N MET A 143 -1.12 -18.56 -2.10
CA MET A 143 -1.39 -18.31 -0.68
C MET A 143 -2.10 -16.98 -0.45
N SER A 144 -1.78 -15.94 -1.24
CA SER A 144 -2.44 -14.63 -1.20
C SER A 144 -3.94 -14.71 -1.51
N PHE A 145 -4.26 -15.45 -2.58
CA PHE A 145 -5.64 -15.70 -2.97
C PHE A 145 -6.37 -16.53 -1.90
N CYS A 146 -5.72 -17.55 -1.35
CA CYS A 146 -6.30 -18.40 -0.30
C CYS A 146 -6.63 -17.62 0.97
N TYR A 147 -5.68 -16.86 1.56
CA TYR A 147 -5.99 -16.14 2.80
C TYR A 147 -7.00 -15.01 2.58
N SER A 148 -7.01 -14.39 1.39
CA SER A 148 -8.02 -13.37 1.04
C SER A 148 -9.41 -13.99 0.98
N THR A 149 -9.51 -15.17 0.34
CA THR A 149 -10.75 -15.96 0.28
C THR A 149 -11.24 -16.37 1.66
N VAL A 150 -10.34 -16.81 2.54
CA VAL A 150 -10.69 -17.11 3.93
C VAL A 150 -11.15 -15.85 4.66
N ALA A 151 -10.46 -14.72 4.50
CA ALA A 151 -10.79 -13.47 5.19
C ALA A 151 -12.22 -13.01 4.88
N TRP A 152 -12.61 -12.91 3.60
CA TRP A 152 -13.97 -12.48 3.25
C TRP A 152 -15.00 -13.60 3.46
N GLY A 153 -14.66 -14.85 3.16
CA GLY A 153 -15.58 -15.99 3.29
C GLY A 153 -15.95 -16.29 4.74
N ALA A 154 -14.98 -16.30 5.65
CA ALA A 154 -15.23 -16.44 7.08
C ALA A 154 -16.02 -15.25 7.64
N SER A 155 -15.76 -14.04 7.15
CA SER A 155 -16.51 -12.84 7.55
C SER A 155 -17.96 -12.90 7.09
N ALA A 156 -18.21 -13.31 5.85
CA ALA A 156 -19.54 -13.49 5.29
C ALA A 156 -20.33 -14.55 6.05
N ALA A 157 -19.72 -15.71 6.32
CA ALA A 157 -20.37 -16.83 7.01
C ALA A 157 -20.74 -16.50 8.46
N LYS A 158 -19.94 -15.66 9.14
CA LYS A 158 -20.20 -15.28 10.53
C LYS A 158 -21.25 -14.17 10.65
N GLY A 159 -21.43 -13.34 9.62
CA GLY A 159 -22.41 -12.26 9.61
C GLY A 159 -22.05 -11.09 10.53
N VAL A 160 -22.89 -10.04 10.47
CA VAL A 160 -22.72 -8.80 11.25
C VAL A 160 -22.66 -9.12 12.75
N GLN A 161 -21.64 -8.62 13.45
CA GLN A 161 -21.55 -8.79 14.90
C GLN A 161 -22.62 -7.96 15.63
N GLU A 162 -23.03 -8.41 16.82
CA GLU A 162 -23.97 -7.65 17.65
C GLU A 162 -23.42 -6.25 17.97
N ASN A 163 -24.29 -5.23 17.92
CA ASN A 163 -23.97 -3.83 18.22
C ASN A 163 -22.90 -3.17 17.32
N VAL A 164 -22.74 -3.63 16.09
CA VAL A 164 -21.84 -3.01 15.10
C VAL A 164 -22.23 -1.56 14.80
N GLN A 165 -21.23 -0.68 14.78
CA GLN A 165 -21.35 0.73 14.42
C GLN A 165 -20.53 1.05 13.17
N TYR A 166 -21.07 1.89 12.29
CA TYR A 166 -20.43 2.35 11.04
C TYR A 166 -20.19 3.85 10.99
N THR A 167 -20.55 4.58 12.05
CA THR A 167 -20.40 6.03 12.14
C THR A 167 -19.17 6.34 12.98
N SER A 168 -18.32 7.26 12.52
CA SER A 168 -17.10 7.61 13.27
C SER A 168 -17.44 8.16 14.66
N THR A 169 -16.79 7.63 15.70
CA THR A 169 -16.97 8.04 17.10
C THR A 169 -15.82 8.92 17.61
N GLY A 170 -14.86 9.25 16.75
CA GLY A 170 -13.64 9.98 17.10
C GLY A 170 -13.81 11.50 17.25
N SER A 171 -12.80 12.14 17.84
CA SER A 171 -12.69 13.60 17.81
C SER A 171 -12.46 14.09 16.38
N THR A 172 -12.92 15.31 16.05
CA THR A 172 -12.82 15.86 14.68
C THR A 172 -11.39 15.84 14.13
N ALA A 173 -10.39 16.14 14.95
CA ALA A 173 -8.99 16.11 14.51
C ALA A 173 -8.49 14.67 14.30
N GLY A 174 -8.83 13.74 15.19
CA GLY A 174 -8.48 12.32 15.06
C GLY A 174 -9.03 11.72 13.78
N SER A 175 -10.34 11.92 13.51
CA SER A 175 -11.00 11.43 12.31
C SER A 175 -10.36 11.94 11.01
N VAL A 176 -9.80 13.16 11.01
CA VAL A 176 -9.08 13.69 9.83
C VAL A 176 -7.75 12.96 9.61
N PHE A 177 -6.96 12.74 10.67
CA PHE A 177 -5.71 11.98 10.55
C PHE A 177 -5.96 10.52 10.16
N ASP A 178 -6.98 9.90 10.72
CA ASP A 178 -7.38 8.53 10.39
C ASP A 178 -7.83 8.42 8.92
N PHE A 179 -8.57 9.41 8.42
CA PHE A 179 -8.95 9.49 7.01
C PHE A 179 -7.72 9.52 6.07
N PHE A 180 -6.73 10.37 6.37
CA PHE A 180 -5.50 10.42 5.57
C PHE A 180 -4.65 9.16 5.70
N ASN A 181 -4.57 8.57 6.90
CA ASN A 181 -3.90 7.30 7.11
C ASN A 181 -4.56 6.18 6.30
N ALA A 182 -5.89 6.16 6.23
CA ALA A 182 -6.64 5.20 5.45
C ALA A 182 -6.46 5.39 3.93
N LEU A 183 -6.36 6.63 3.43
CA LEU A 183 -5.96 6.88 2.04
C LEU A 183 -4.58 6.27 1.74
N GLY A 184 -3.62 6.46 2.65
CA GLY A 184 -2.32 5.82 2.55
C GLY A 184 -2.44 4.29 2.55
N THR A 185 -3.27 3.72 3.43
CA THR A 185 -3.49 2.26 3.49
C THR A 185 -4.05 1.71 2.19
N VAL A 186 -5.00 2.41 1.55
CA VAL A 186 -5.51 2.02 0.22
C VAL A 186 -4.41 2.14 -0.84
N ALA A 187 -3.63 3.22 -0.84
CA ALA A 187 -2.51 3.38 -1.77
C ALA A 187 -1.45 2.28 -1.62
N PHE A 188 -1.14 1.86 -0.38
CA PHE A 188 -0.26 0.73 -0.12
C PHE A 188 -0.86 -0.59 -0.65
N ALA A 189 -2.17 -0.80 -0.51
CA ALA A 189 -2.79 -2.04 -0.98
C ALA A 189 -2.62 -2.24 -2.50
N TYR A 190 -2.68 -1.17 -3.29
CA TYR A 190 -2.47 -1.21 -4.74
C TYR A 190 -1.00 -1.07 -5.17
N ALA A 191 -0.07 -1.37 -4.29
CA ALA A 191 1.36 -1.46 -4.57
C ALA A 191 1.72 -2.42 -5.73
N GLY A 192 2.81 -2.08 -6.44
CA GLY A 192 3.47 -2.98 -7.40
C GLY A 192 4.08 -2.30 -8.63
N HIS A 193 3.76 -1.02 -8.88
CA HIS A 193 4.30 -0.26 -10.02
C HIS A 193 5.82 -0.14 -10.01
N ASN A 194 6.44 -0.14 -8.83
CA ASN A 194 7.88 0.04 -8.68
C ASN A 194 8.72 -1.20 -9.04
N VAL A 195 8.09 -2.36 -9.24
CA VAL A 195 8.74 -3.60 -9.69
C VAL A 195 8.24 -4.06 -11.06
N VAL A 196 7.32 -3.31 -11.69
CA VAL A 196 6.64 -3.76 -12.91
C VAL A 196 7.58 -3.83 -14.10
N LEU A 197 8.54 -2.89 -14.20
CA LEU A 197 9.49 -2.86 -15.30
C LEU A 197 10.52 -3.99 -15.15
N GLU A 198 10.95 -4.26 -13.91
CA GLU A 198 11.84 -5.35 -13.56
C GLU A 198 11.22 -6.71 -13.88
N ILE A 199 9.91 -6.88 -13.63
CA ILE A 199 9.15 -8.08 -14.02
C ILE A 199 9.00 -8.16 -15.55
N GLN A 200 8.67 -7.05 -16.22
CA GLN A 200 8.53 -7.06 -17.67
C GLN A 200 9.87 -7.35 -18.38
N ALA A 201 10.99 -6.93 -17.79
CA ALA A 201 12.33 -7.20 -18.29
C ALA A 201 12.63 -8.71 -18.40
N THR A 202 12.05 -9.55 -17.53
CA THR A 202 12.22 -11.02 -17.57
C THR A 202 11.44 -11.69 -18.71
N ILE A 203 10.52 -10.97 -19.35
CA ILE A 203 9.74 -11.49 -20.48
C ILE A 203 10.57 -11.31 -21.77
N PRO A 204 10.75 -12.37 -22.58
CA PRO A 204 11.39 -12.27 -23.88
C PRO A 204 10.70 -11.24 -24.77
N SER A 205 11.49 -10.44 -25.49
CA SER A 205 10.98 -9.37 -26.36
C SER A 205 11.71 -9.37 -27.69
N THR A 206 10.96 -9.24 -28.78
CA THR A 206 11.50 -9.02 -30.14
C THR A 206 10.74 -7.87 -30.80
N ALA A 207 11.26 -7.31 -31.89
CA ALA A 207 10.60 -6.25 -32.65
C ALA A 207 9.18 -6.65 -33.12
N GLU A 208 9.00 -7.94 -33.46
CA GLU A 208 7.72 -8.51 -33.90
C GLU A 208 6.80 -8.88 -32.72
N LYS A 209 7.38 -9.25 -31.57
CA LYS A 209 6.66 -9.71 -30.37
C LYS A 209 7.16 -8.95 -29.13
N PRO A 210 6.75 -7.67 -28.97
CA PRO A 210 7.20 -6.85 -27.85
C PRO A 210 6.62 -7.36 -26.52
N SER A 211 7.43 -7.29 -25.46
CA SER A 211 7.08 -7.79 -24.11
C SER A 211 5.81 -7.14 -23.53
N LYS A 212 5.47 -5.93 -23.99
CA LYS A 212 4.28 -5.19 -23.55
C LYS A 212 2.96 -5.96 -23.77
N VAL A 213 2.89 -6.82 -24.79
CA VAL A 213 1.67 -7.59 -25.11
C VAL A 213 1.41 -8.69 -24.07
N PRO A 214 2.33 -9.66 -23.85
CA PRO A 214 2.14 -10.66 -22.79
C PRO A 214 2.11 -10.02 -21.39
N MET A 215 2.89 -8.97 -21.14
CA MET A 215 2.86 -8.25 -19.86
C MET A 215 1.47 -7.66 -19.58
N TRP A 216 0.87 -7.00 -20.57
CA TRP A 216 -0.46 -6.41 -20.40
C TRP A 216 -1.55 -7.46 -20.15
N ARG A 217 -1.49 -8.61 -20.81
CA ARG A 217 -2.40 -9.73 -20.53
C ARG A 217 -2.27 -10.20 -19.08
N GLY A 218 -1.03 -10.35 -18.59
CA GLY A 218 -0.75 -10.69 -17.19
C GLY A 218 -1.29 -9.64 -16.22
N VAL A 219 -1.13 -8.35 -16.54
CA VAL A 219 -1.67 -7.23 -15.74
C VAL A 219 -3.19 -7.28 -15.65
N ILE A 220 -3.90 -7.51 -16.75
CA ILE A 220 -5.37 -7.61 -16.74
C ILE A 220 -5.83 -8.76 -15.82
N VAL A 221 -5.25 -9.94 -15.97
CA VAL A 221 -5.58 -11.11 -15.11
C VAL A 221 -5.28 -10.79 -13.65
N ALA A 222 -4.12 -10.19 -13.37
CA ALA A 222 -3.75 -9.80 -12.01
C ALA A 222 -4.74 -8.79 -11.40
N TYR A 223 -5.24 -7.82 -12.17
CA TYR A 223 -6.22 -6.84 -11.68
C TYR A 223 -7.61 -7.39 -11.46
N ILE A 224 -8.02 -8.39 -12.23
CA ILE A 224 -9.25 -9.16 -11.97
C ILE A 224 -9.10 -9.90 -10.63
N ILE A 225 -7.98 -10.59 -10.40
CA ILE A 225 -7.72 -11.29 -9.13
C ILE A 225 -7.64 -10.29 -7.96
N VAL A 226 -7.01 -9.13 -8.16
CA VAL A 226 -7.00 -8.05 -7.15
C VAL A 226 -8.42 -7.62 -6.82
N ALA A 227 -9.30 -7.41 -7.80
CA ALA A 227 -10.69 -7.05 -7.54
C ALA A 227 -11.41 -8.14 -6.72
N LEU A 228 -11.25 -9.41 -7.10
CA LEU A 228 -11.83 -10.57 -6.41
C LEU A 228 -11.31 -10.75 -4.98
N CYS A 229 -10.09 -10.31 -4.68
CA CYS A 229 -9.55 -10.35 -3.32
C CYS A 229 -9.93 -9.10 -2.52
N TYR A 230 -9.74 -7.92 -3.09
CA TYR A 230 -9.75 -6.66 -2.34
C TYR A 230 -11.15 -6.17 -2.05
N PHE A 231 -12.06 -6.22 -3.03
CA PHE A 231 -13.41 -5.71 -2.84
C PHE A 231 -14.19 -6.54 -1.83
N PRO A 232 -14.23 -7.88 -1.92
CA PRO A 232 -14.91 -8.69 -0.91
C PRO A 232 -14.29 -8.53 0.47
N VAL A 233 -12.96 -8.56 0.60
CA VAL A 233 -12.31 -8.38 1.91
C VAL A 233 -12.66 -7.02 2.50
N ALA A 234 -12.51 -5.93 1.75
CA ALA A 234 -12.79 -4.57 2.22
C ALA A 234 -14.25 -4.38 2.60
N ILE A 235 -15.18 -4.75 1.72
CA ILE A 235 -16.63 -4.52 1.88
C ILE A 235 -17.20 -5.46 2.95
N ILE A 236 -16.98 -6.76 2.83
CA ILE A 236 -17.55 -7.76 3.75
C ILE A 236 -16.87 -7.65 5.12
N GLY A 237 -15.56 -7.45 5.17
CA GLY A 237 -14.84 -7.24 6.43
C GLY A 237 -15.35 -6.01 7.17
N TYR A 238 -15.55 -4.88 6.47
CA TYR A 238 -16.12 -3.69 7.09
C TYR A 238 -17.59 -3.88 7.48
N TRP A 239 -18.40 -4.50 6.63
CA TRP A 239 -19.79 -4.87 6.93
C TRP A 239 -19.91 -5.79 8.15
N MET A 240 -18.97 -6.69 8.36
CA MET A 240 -19.03 -7.61 9.50
C MET A 240 -18.64 -6.94 10.82
N PHE A 241 -17.56 -6.15 10.82
CA PHE A 241 -16.92 -5.65 12.04
C PHE A 241 -17.19 -4.16 12.33
N GLY A 242 -17.62 -3.37 11.34
CA GLY A 242 -17.73 -1.92 11.44
C GLY A 242 -16.47 -1.26 12.00
N ASN A 243 -16.64 -0.34 12.94
CA ASN A 243 -15.55 0.36 13.62
C ASN A 243 -14.69 -0.51 14.54
N ALA A 244 -15.12 -1.73 14.88
CA ALA A 244 -14.39 -2.64 15.76
C ALA A 244 -13.32 -3.46 15.03
N VAL A 245 -13.23 -3.32 13.71
CA VAL A 245 -12.23 -4.03 12.92
C VAL A 245 -10.82 -3.61 13.33
N LYS A 246 -9.93 -4.59 13.56
CA LYS A 246 -8.51 -4.33 13.82
C LYS A 246 -7.79 -3.99 12.52
N ASP A 247 -6.61 -3.37 12.65
CA ASP A 247 -5.74 -2.98 11.54
C ASP A 247 -5.40 -4.13 10.58
N ASN A 248 -5.47 -5.38 11.04
CA ASN A 248 -5.43 -6.58 10.23
C ASN A 248 -6.69 -7.44 10.49
N VAL A 249 -7.52 -7.63 9.45
CA VAL A 249 -8.80 -8.35 9.54
C VAL A 249 -8.66 -9.80 10.04
N LEU A 250 -7.56 -10.49 9.75
CA LEU A 250 -7.34 -11.87 10.21
C LEU A 250 -7.06 -11.94 11.72
N ILE A 251 -6.66 -10.82 12.34
CA ILE A 251 -6.52 -10.71 13.80
C ILE A 251 -7.90 -10.52 14.45
N SER A 252 -8.85 -9.90 13.75
CA SER A 252 -10.25 -9.71 14.19
C SER A 252 -11.06 -11.00 14.19
N LEU A 253 -10.66 -12.01 13.39
CA LEU A 253 -11.29 -13.33 13.39
C LEU A 253 -10.83 -14.17 14.61
N GLU A 254 -11.79 -14.85 15.24
CA GLU A 254 -11.56 -15.65 16.47
C GLU A 254 -12.04 -17.11 16.39
N LYS A 255 -13.04 -17.43 15.54
CA LYS A 255 -13.53 -18.79 15.35
C LYS A 255 -13.86 -19.09 13.87
N PRO A 256 -13.74 -20.35 13.41
CA PRO A 256 -13.12 -21.49 14.10
C PRO A 256 -11.58 -21.41 14.11
N ALA A 257 -10.95 -21.95 15.15
CA ALA A 257 -9.51 -21.80 15.41
C ALA A 257 -8.61 -22.35 14.28
N TRP A 258 -8.92 -23.54 13.76
CA TRP A 258 -8.13 -24.17 12.70
C TRP A 258 -8.06 -23.32 11.43
N LEU A 259 -9.17 -22.67 11.06
CA LEU A 259 -9.28 -21.84 9.86
C LEU A 259 -8.41 -20.58 9.98
N ILE A 260 -8.42 -19.97 11.17
CA ILE A 260 -7.62 -18.77 11.48
C ILE A 260 -6.15 -19.11 11.54
N ALA A 261 -5.79 -20.24 12.15
CA ALA A 261 -4.42 -20.73 12.19
C ALA A 261 -3.91 -20.95 10.75
N MET A 262 -4.67 -21.66 9.91
CA MET A 262 -4.32 -21.90 8.51
C MET A 262 -4.18 -20.59 7.72
N ALA A 263 -5.13 -19.65 7.84
CA ALA A 263 -5.07 -18.37 7.13
C ALA A 263 -3.82 -17.55 7.51
N ASN A 264 -3.41 -17.56 8.78
CA ASN A 264 -2.20 -16.88 9.21
C ASN A 264 -0.93 -17.56 8.68
N LEU A 265 -0.89 -18.89 8.55
CA LEU A 265 0.22 -19.56 7.88
C LEU A 265 0.27 -19.24 6.37
N PHE A 266 -0.88 -19.14 5.70
CA PHE A 266 -0.91 -18.68 4.31
C PHE A 266 -0.36 -17.26 4.16
N VAL A 267 -0.68 -16.34 5.09
CA VAL A 267 -0.05 -15.01 5.11
C VAL A 267 1.46 -15.13 5.24
N VAL A 268 1.97 -15.94 6.17
CA VAL A 268 3.42 -16.15 6.37
C VAL A 268 4.09 -16.64 5.08
N LEU A 269 3.54 -17.68 4.45
CA LEU A 269 4.09 -18.22 3.20
C LEU A 269 4.04 -17.19 2.06
N HIS A 270 2.95 -16.42 1.96
CA HIS A 270 2.83 -15.33 1.00
C HIS A 270 3.91 -14.27 1.20
N VAL A 271 4.01 -13.71 2.41
CA VAL A 271 4.94 -12.60 2.68
C VAL A 271 6.41 -13.04 2.60
N ILE A 272 6.73 -14.33 2.82
CA ILE A 272 8.07 -14.87 2.60
C ILE A 272 8.51 -14.64 1.14
N GLY A 273 7.64 -15.02 0.19
CA GLY A 273 7.93 -14.86 -1.23
C GLY A 273 7.86 -13.42 -1.71
N SER A 274 6.85 -12.67 -1.26
CA SER A 274 6.70 -11.26 -1.64
C SER A 274 7.87 -10.40 -1.15
N TYR A 275 8.45 -10.68 0.03
CA TYR A 275 9.68 -10.01 0.47
C TYR A 275 10.81 -10.13 -0.54
N GLN A 276 11.01 -11.32 -1.14
CA GLN A 276 12.09 -11.51 -2.11
C GLN A 276 11.89 -10.64 -3.35
N ILE A 277 10.65 -10.49 -3.83
CA ILE A 277 10.33 -9.66 -5.00
C ILE A 277 10.75 -8.19 -4.79
N TYR A 278 10.52 -7.64 -3.60
CA TYR A 278 10.88 -6.26 -3.27
C TYR A 278 12.32 -6.10 -2.80
N ALA A 279 12.96 -7.14 -2.28
CA ALA A 279 14.37 -7.08 -1.87
C ALA A 279 15.35 -7.12 -3.07
N MET A 280 15.01 -7.83 -4.16
CA MET A 280 15.91 -7.98 -5.31
C MET A 280 16.37 -6.66 -5.95
N PRO A 281 15.48 -5.69 -6.23
CA PRO A 281 15.92 -4.40 -6.80
C PRO A 281 16.82 -3.61 -5.84
N VAL A 282 16.54 -3.68 -4.53
CA VAL A 282 17.38 -3.03 -3.50
C VAL A 282 18.77 -3.66 -3.47
N PHE A 283 18.87 -5.00 -3.54
CA PHE A 283 20.15 -5.69 -3.64
C PHE A 283 20.93 -5.26 -4.87
N ASP A 284 20.29 -5.27 -6.05
CA ASP A 284 20.89 -4.87 -7.32
C ASP A 284 21.43 -3.43 -7.26
N MET A 285 20.66 -2.52 -6.66
CA MET A 285 21.05 -1.12 -6.54
C MET A 285 22.19 -0.91 -5.53
N ILE A 286 22.17 -1.54 -4.35
CA ILE A 286 23.27 -1.45 -3.38
C ILE A 286 24.55 -2.05 -3.96
N GLU A 287 24.47 -3.27 -4.51
CA GLU A 287 25.60 -3.96 -5.15
C GLU A 287 26.17 -3.11 -6.30
N SER A 288 25.31 -2.51 -7.14
CA SER A 288 25.73 -1.63 -8.23
C SER A 288 26.47 -0.40 -7.74
N VAL A 289 26.04 0.24 -6.65
CA VAL A 289 26.74 1.40 -6.08
C VAL A 289 28.11 0.98 -5.52
N LEU A 290 28.18 -0.12 -4.78
CA LEU A 290 29.44 -0.61 -4.20
C LEU A 290 30.46 -0.97 -5.29
N VAL A 291 30.04 -1.66 -6.34
CA VAL A 291 30.94 -2.08 -7.42
C VAL A 291 31.30 -0.93 -8.36
N LYS A 292 30.30 -0.20 -8.87
CA LYS A 292 30.53 0.80 -9.94
C LYS A 292 30.95 2.17 -9.44
N LYS A 293 30.59 2.56 -8.21
CA LYS A 293 30.93 3.89 -7.66
C LYS A 293 31.99 3.83 -6.58
N LEU A 294 31.98 2.79 -5.74
CA LEU A 294 32.97 2.62 -4.67
C LEU A 294 34.13 1.68 -5.06
N ASN A 295 34.13 1.16 -6.30
CA ASN A 295 35.18 0.32 -6.86
C ASN A 295 35.47 -0.96 -6.05
N PHE A 296 34.46 -1.53 -5.39
CA PHE A 296 34.61 -2.81 -4.69
C PHE A 296 34.64 -3.95 -5.71
N GLU A 297 35.46 -4.97 -5.45
CA GLU A 297 35.51 -6.16 -6.31
C GLU A 297 34.18 -6.94 -6.22
N PRO A 298 33.57 -7.30 -7.36
CA PRO A 298 32.36 -8.10 -7.38
C PRO A 298 32.67 -9.52 -6.89
N SER A 299 32.38 -9.79 -5.60
CA SER A 299 32.66 -11.08 -4.95
C SER A 299 31.40 -11.71 -4.35
N ARG A 300 31.42 -13.05 -4.18
CA ARG A 300 30.35 -13.76 -3.45
C ARG A 300 30.24 -13.27 -2.01
N MET A 301 31.36 -12.90 -1.39
CA MET A 301 31.39 -12.37 -0.03
C MET A 301 30.71 -11.00 0.06
N LEU A 302 30.95 -10.10 -0.91
CA LEU A 302 30.28 -8.80 -0.98
C LEU A 302 28.75 -8.98 -1.02
N ARG A 303 28.26 -9.85 -1.91
CA ARG A 303 26.83 -10.17 -2.01
C ARG A 303 26.28 -10.76 -0.72
N PHE A 304 26.99 -11.72 -0.13
CA PHE A 304 26.61 -12.35 1.13
C PHE A 304 26.45 -11.29 2.23
N VAL A 305 27.46 -10.45 2.44
CA VAL A 305 27.47 -9.42 3.50
C VAL A 305 26.36 -8.40 3.28
N VAL A 306 26.24 -7.83 2.08
CA VAL A 306 25.24 -6.80 1.76
C VAL A 306 23.82 -7.30 2.00
N ARG A 307 23.51 -8.51 1.52
CA ARG A 307 22.14 -9.06 1.61
C ARG A 307 21.77 -9.45 3.04
N ASN A 308 22.70 -10.02 3.81
CA ASN A 308 22.48 -10.31 5.23
C ASN A 308 22.31 -9.02 6.05
N ILE A 309 23.14 -7.99 5.82
CA ILE A 309 23.00 -6.68 6.50
C ILE A 309 21.64 -6.06 6.19
N TYR A 310 21.19 -6.13 4.94
CA TYR A 310 19.87 -5.63 4.56
C TYR A 310 18.72 -6.33 5.28
N VAL A 311 18.73 -7.68 5.32
CA VAL A 311 17.72 -8.46 6.05
C VAL A 311 17.75 -8.16 7.55
N ALA A 312 18.94 -8.04 8.14
CA ALA A 312 19.09 -7.66 9.53
C ALA A 312 18.54 -6.25 9.81
N PHE A 313 18.80 -5.30 8.90
CA PHE A 313 18.30 -3.94 9.00
C PHE A 313 16.76 -3.89 8.98
N THR A 314 16.10 -4.52 8.00
CA THR A 314 14.62 -4.53 7.93
C THR A 314 14.00 -5.22 9.14
N MET A 315 14.63 -6.29 9.64
CA MET A 315 14.22 -6.99 10.87
C MET A 315 14.31 -6.07 12.11
N ILE A 316 15.43 -5.37 12.32
CA ILE A 316 15.62 -4.46 13.46
C ILE A 316 14.59 -3.33 13.43
N VAL A 317 14.36 -2.73 12.27
CA VAL A 317 13.36 -1.66 12.12
C VAL A 317 11.95 -2.19 12.39
N ALA A 318 11.61 -3.39 11.90
CA ALA A 318 10.31 -4.02 12.14
C ALA A 318 10.06 -4.35 13.63
N ILE A 319 11.11 -4.77 14.36
CA ILE A 319 11.03 -4.99 15.81
C ILE A 319 10.83 -3.66 16.56
N THR A 320 11.48 -2.60 16.09
CA THR A 320 11.42 -1.27 16.72
C THR A 320 10.06 -0.59 16.52
N PHE A 321 9.45 -0.74 15.33
CA PHE A 321 8.19 -0.07 14.97
C PHE A 321 7.12 -1.05 14.43
N PRO A 322 6.57 -1.97 15.26
CA PRO A 322 5.67 -3.03 14.81
C PRO A 322 4.21 -2.59 14.58
N PHE A 323 3.99 -1.35 14.13
CA PHE A 323 2.66 -0.74 13.97
C PHE A 323 2.11 -0.96 12.56
N PHE A 324 1.53 -2.13 12.29
CA PHE A 324 1.02 -2.51 10.96
C PHE A 324 0.17 -1.41 10.28
N GLY A 325 -0.95 -0.97 10.87
CA GLY A 325 -1.78 0.10 10.28
C GLY A 325 -1.04 1.43 10.07
N GLY A 326 -0.21 1.83 11.03
CA GLY A 326 0.61 3.04 10.93
C GLY A 326 1.61 2.98 9.78
N LEU A 327 2.29 1.85 9.60
CA LEU A 327 3.24 1.64 8.50
C LEU A 327 2.56 1.63 7.13
N LEU A 328 1.38 0.99 7.02
CA LEU A 328 0.59 0.99 5.78
C LEU A 328 0.21 2.41 5.37
N GLY A 329 -0.36 3.19 6.29
CA GLY A 329 -0.74 4.57 6.02
C GLY A 329 0.45 5.47 5.69
N PHE A 330 1.55 5.34 6.44
CA PHE A 330 2.75 6.14 6.25
C PHE A 330 3.43 5.86 4.90
N PHE A 331 3.87 4.61 4.64
CA PHE A 331 4.54 4.28 3.38
C PHE A 331 3.59 4.41 2.19
N GLY A 332 2.32 4.07 2.40
CA GLY A 332 1.25 4.23 1.44
C GLY A 332 1.09 5.66 0.93
N GLY A 333 0.97 6.62 1.85
CA GLY A 333 0.82 8.03 1.49
C GLY A 333 2.12 8.68 1.02
N PHE A 334 3.24 8.39 1.69
CA PHE A 334 4.51 9.08 1.45
C PHE A 334 5.24 8.59 0.19
N ALA A 335 5.25 7.27 -0.05
CA ALA A 335 6.08 6.67 -1.09
C ALA A 335 5.25 6.05 -2.21
N PHE A 336 4.23 5.26 -1.86
CA PHE A 336 3.40 4.57 -2.85
C PHE A 336 2.50 5.48 -3.66
N ALA A 337 1.83 6.45 -3.03
CA ALA A 337 0.96 7.36 -3.77
C ALA A 337 1.72 8.07 -4.90
N PRO A 338 2.92 8.66 -4.66
CA PRO A 338 3.76 9.17 -5.72
C PRO A 338 4.17 8.17 -6.81
N THR A 339 4.71 7.01 -6.45
CA THR A 339 5.26 6.05 -7.42
C THR A 339 4.19 5.31 -8.22
N THR A 340 2.98 5.18 -7.67
CA THR A 340 1.89 4.41 -8.27
C THR A 340 0.92 5.32 -9.02
N TYR A 341 0.54 6.47 -8.44
CA TYR A 341 -0.52 7.31 -8.98
C TYR A 341 0.02 8.49 -9.79
N PHE A 342 1.10 9.12 -9.35
CA PHE A 342 1.53 10.42 -9.88
C PHE A 342 2.65 10.29 -10.91
N LEU A 343 3.75 9.63 -10.56
CA LEU A 343 4.94 9.53 -11.40
C LEU A 343 4.66 8.91 -12.78
N PRO A 344 3.90 7.81 -12.93
CA PRO A 344 3.57 7.26 -14.24
C PRO A 344 2.85 8.28 -15.14
N CYS A 345 1.90 9.05 -14.59
CA CYS A 345 1.18 10.07 -15.34
C CYS A 345 2.08 11.25 -15.73
N ILE A 346 2.98 11.69 -14.83
CA ILE A 346 3.93 12.78 -15.13
C ILE A 346 4.90 12.34 -16.23
N MET A 347 5.47 11.13 -16.13
CA MET A 347 6.36 10.58 -17.15
C MET A 347 5.65 10.43 -18.49
N TRP A 348 4.40 9.94 -18.49
CA TRP A 348 3.59 9.85 -19.71
C TRP A 348 3.41 11.19 -20.40
N LEU A 349 3.09 12.25 -19.64
CA LEU A 349 2.95 13.60 -20.18
C LEU A 349 4.28 14.16 -20.71
N ALA A 350 5.39 13.88 -20.03
CA ALA A 350 6.73 14.32 -20.43
C ALA A 350 7.21 13.65 -21.72
N ILE A 351 6.94 12.34 -21.86
CA ILE A 351 7.46 11.52 -22.96
C ILE A 351 6.54 11.56 -24.18
N TYR A 352 5.26 11.16 -24.02
CA TYR A 352 4.33 11.03 -25.14
C TYR A 352 3.74 12.36 -25.61
N LYS A 353 3.80 13.41 -24.77
CA LYS A 353 3.30 14.76 -25.07
C LYS A 353 1.94 14.75 -25.79
N PRO A 354 0.90 14.12 -25.21
CA PRO A 354 -0.40 13.99 -25.85
C PRO A 354 -0.99 15.37 -26.19
N LYS A 355 -1.79 15.45 -27.27
CA LYS A 355 -2.44 16.69 -27.72
C LYS A 355 -3.11 17.39 -26.53
N LYS A 356 -2.78 18.66 -26.31
CA LYS A 356 -3.35 19.48 -25.24
C LYS A 356 -4.88 19.44 -25.34
N PHE A 357 -5.54 19.27 -24.19
CA PHE A 357 -7.00 19.09 -24.07
C PHE A 357 -7.58 17.82 -24.70
N GLY A 358 -6.76 16.90 -25.21
CA GLY A 358 -7.19 15.55 -25.57
C GLY A 358 -7.53 14.70 -24.33
N LEU A 359 -8.22 13.58 -24.53
CA LEU A 359 -8.64 12.68 -23.44
C LEU A 359 -7.44 12.21 -22.59
N SER A 360 -6.38 11.72 -23.22
CA SER A 360 -5.14 11.29 -22.53
C SER A 360 -4.50 12.43 -21.73
N TRP A 361 -4.48 13.65 -22.28
CA TRP A 361 -3.94 14.82 -21.59
C TRP A 361 -4.78 15.16 -20.35
N TRP A 362 -6.11 15.24 -20.49
CA TRP A 362 -7.02 15.54 -19.37
C TRP A 362 -6.97 14.49 -18.28
N THR A 363 -6.94 13.20 -18.63
CA THR A 363 -6.88 12.11 -17.65
C THR A 363 -5.59 12.21 -16.85
N ASN A 364 -4.43 12.29 -17.50
CA ASN A 364 -3.15 12.39 -16.79
C ASN A 364 -3.03 13.68 -15.97
N TRP A 365 -3.49 14.80 -16.52
CA TRP A 365 -3.45 16.09 -15.82
C TRP A 365 -4.38 16.15 -14.61
N LYS A 366 -5.50 15.41 -14.62
CA LYS A 366 -6.38 15.26 -13.45
C LYS A 366 -5.75 14.38 -12.37
N LEU A 367 -4.99 13.37 -12.77
CA LEU A 367 -4.36 12.42 -11.85
C LEU A 367 -3.09 12.97 -11.20
N THR A 368 -2.42 13.96 -11.81
CA THR A 368 -1.30 14.65 -11.16
C THR A 368 -1.75 15.50 -9.97
N LEU A 369 -0.86 15.63 -8.97
CA LEU A 369 -1.08 16.14 -7.61
C LEU A 369 -2.01 17.37 -7.51
N LYS A 370 -1.93 18.30 -8.47
CA LYS A 370 -2.66 19.58 -8.46
C LYS A 370 -4.18 19.41 -8.41
N ARG A 371 -4.73 18.34 -9.01
CA ARG A 371 -6.18 18.08 -9.03
C ARG A 371 -6.60 16.89 -8.17
N PHE A 372 -5.71 15.94 -7.91
CA PHE A 372 -5.94 14.91 -6.89
C PHE A 372 -6.13 15.54 -5.50
N CYS A 373 -5.34 16.57 -5.16
CA CYS A 373 -5.56 17.36 -3.94
C CYS A 373 -6.90 18.13 -3.96
N GLU A 374 -7.40 18.59 -5.11
CA GLU A 374 -8.72 19.23 -5.21
C GLU A 374 -9.87 18.25 -5.06
N VAL A 375 -9.76 17.05 -5.66
CA VAL A 375 -10.76 15.97 -5.50
C VAL A 375 -10.77 15.47 -4.07
N LEU A 376 -9.60 15.26 -3.46
CA LEU A 376 -9.49 14.94 -2.04
C LEU A 376 -10.08 16.05 -1.18
N LYS A 377 -9.76 17.32 -1.44
CA LYS A 377 -10.37 18.45 -0.74
C LYS A 377 -11.89 18.45 -0.89
N HIS A 378 -12.42 18.15 -2.08
CA HIS A 378 -13.85 18.10 -2.31
C HIS A 378 -14.54 16.90 -1.62
N LEU A 379 -13.89 15.73 -1.60
CA LEU A 379 -14.34 14.54 -0.89
C LEU A 379 -14.29 14.75 0.62
N THR A 380 -13.19 15.27 1.17
CA THR A 380 -13.06 15.66 2.57
C THR A 380 -14.14 16.67 2.95
N LEU A 381 -14.41 17.70 2.12
CA LEU A 381 -15.48 18.67 2.35
C LEU A 381 -16.89 18.07 2.29
N LYS A 382 -17.14 17.10 1.40
CA LYS A 382 -18.44 16.39 1.32
C LYS A 382 -18.65 15.50 2.53
N THR A 383 -17.62 14.76 2.94
CA THR A 383 -17.61 13.99 4.19
C THR A 383 -17.87 14.93 5.37
N PHE A 384 -17.19 16.07 5.43
CA PHE A 384 -17.38 17.11 6.45
C PHE A 384 -18.82 17.66 6.48
N ARG A 385 -19.43 17.91 5.31
CA ARG A 385 -20.82 18.35 5.20
C ARG A 385 -21.82 17.29 5.67
N GLY A 386 -21.58 16.02 5.32
CA GLY A 386 -22.34 14.88 5.83
C GLY A 386 -22.32 14.81 7.36
N TYR A 387 -21.14 14.95 7.95
CA TYR A 387 -20.96 15.00 9.41
C TYR A 387 -21.67 16.20 10.07
N THR A 388 -21.59 17.40 9.48
CA THR A 388 -22.31 18.56 10.02
C THR A 388 -23.83 18.42 9.93
N GLY A 389 -24.35 17.79 8.88
CA GLY A 389 -25.80 17.54 8.74
C GLY A 389 -26.32 16.55 9.78
N GLU A 390 -25.55 15.51 10.09
CA GLU A 390 -25.90 14.49 11.10
C GLU A 390 -25.84 15.06 12.53
N VAL A 391 -24.86 15.92 12.81
CA VAL A 391 -24.76 16.67 14.08
C VAL A 391 -25.91 17.67 14.21
N HIS A 392 -26.30 18.36 13.13
CA HIS A 392 -27.40 19.32 13.17
C HIS A 392 -28.76 18.63 13.38
N HIS A 393 -28.95 17.44 12.80
CA HIS A 393 -30.13 16.62 13.03
C HIS A 393 -30.21 16.11 14.48
N LYS A 394 -29.10 15.69 15.08
CA LYS A 394 -29.04 15.30 16.51
C LYS A 394 -29.28 16.48 17.47
N LEU A 395 -28.76 17.67 17.15
CA LEU A 395 -28.98 18.88 17.95
C LEU A 395 -30.44 19.37 17.90
N ASN A 396 -31.18 19.07 16.82
CA ASN A 396 -32.61 19.39 16.71
C ASN A 396 -33.53 18.33 17.34
N SER A 397 -33.01 17.14 17.69
CA SER A 397 -33.76 16.05 18.32
C SER A 397 -33.61 15.97 19.85
N GLU A 398 -32.76 16.80 20.46
CA GLU A 398 -32.53 16.83 21.90
C GLU A 398 -33.17 18.06 22.58
N ASP A 399 -33.64 17.89 23.82
CA ASP A 399 -34.37 18.89 24.61
C ASP A 399 -33.56 20.21 24.79
N PRO A 400 -34.14 21.39 24.47
CA PRO A 400 -33.46 22.69 24.50
C PRO A 400 -32.77 23.08 25.81
N GLN A 401 -33.05 22.43 26.95
CA GLN A 401 -32.36 22.71 28.22
C GLN A 401 -30.94 22.13 28.31
N MET A 402 -30.59 21.08 27.57
CA MET A 402 -29.23 20.48 27.64
C MET A 402 -28.19 21.14 26.72
N LEU A 403 -28.65 21.95 25.75
CA LEU A 403 -27.85 22.50 24.65
C LEU A 403 -26.99 23.72 25.02
N LYS A 404 -27.36 24.48 26.07
CA LYS A 404 -26.75 25.79 26.34
C LYS A 404 -25.32 25.74 26.93
N SER A 405 -24.93 24.67 27.63
CA SER A 405 -23.56 24.59 28.19
C SER A 405 -22.53 23.98 27.24
N HIS A 406 -22.93 23.05 26.35
CA HIS A 406 -22.01 22.35 25.45
C HIS A 406 -21.73 23.09 24.12
N ALA A 407 -22.65 23.91 23.63
CA ALA A 407 -22.54 24.53 22.30
C ALA A 407 -21.49 25.66 22.22
N ILE A 408 -21.34 26.44 23.29
CA ILE A 408 -20.47 27.63 23.31
C ILE A 408 -18.97 27.24 23.35
N GLN A 409 -18.62 26.08 23.91
CA GLN A 409 -17.25 25.60 23.98
C GLN A 409 -16.78 24.93 22.67
N LYS A 410 -17.66 24.23 21.95
CA LYS A 410 -17.34 23.58 20.66
C LYS A 410 -17.20 24.56 19.49
N LEU A 411 -17.98 25.64 19.46
CA LEU A 411 -17.92 26.65 18.39
C LEU A 411 -16.61 27.48 18.40
N LYS A 412 -16.01 27.73 19.58
CA LYS A 412 -14.71 28.39 19.70
C LYS A 412 -13.54 27.49 19.24
N PHE A 413 -13.63 26.18 19.44
CA PHE A 413 -12.59 25.22 19.01
C PHE A 413 -12.58 24.98 17.49
N SER A 414 -13.74 25.02 16.84
CA SER A 414 -13.89 24.81 15.39
C SER A 414 -13.17 25.89 14.57
N LYS A 415 -13.40 27.17 14.87
CA LYS A 415 -12.74 28.30 14.16
C LYS A 415 -11.22 28.33 14.35
N SER A 416 -10.72 27.92 15.52
CA SER A 416 -9.27 27.81 15.79
C SER A 416 -8.62 26.66 15.01
N SER A 417 -9.33 25.55 14.86
CA SER A 417 -8.84 24.35 14.16
C SER A 417 -8.88 24.52 12.64
N GLU A 418 -9.93 25.15 12.09
CA GLU A 418 -10.00 25.50 10.66
C GLU A 418 -8.83 26.41 10.25
N ALA A 419 -8.54 27.46 11.03
CA ALA A 419 -7.43 28.35 10.75
C ALA A 419 -6.08 27.62 10.80
N LYS A 420 -5.86 26.74 11.79
CA LYS A 420 -4.61 25.98 11.94
C LYS A 420 -4.41 24.92 10.86
N VAL A 421 -5.45 24.20 10.45
CA VAL A 421 -5.36 23.20 9.38
C VAL A 421 -5.14 23.86 8.02
N ILE A 422 -5.81 25.00 7.74
CA ILE A 422 -5.56 25.78 6.53
C ILE A 422 -4.15 26.37 6.53
N LEU A 423 -3.64 26.80 7.69
CA LEU A 423 -2.28 27.32 7.83
C LEU A 423 -1.22 26.23 7.60
N VAL A 424 -1.40 25.03 8.16
CA VAL A 424 -0.51 23.87 7.95
C VAL A 424 -0.54 23.42 6.49
N LEU A 425 -1.72 23.39 5.86
CA LEU A 425 -1.83 23.06 4.44
C LEU A 425 -1.20 24.14 3.54
N LYS A 426 -1.32 25.43 3.88
CA LYS A 426 -0.64 26.52 3.16
C LYS A 426 0.88 26.47 3.33
N HIS A 427 1.37 26.23 4.55
CA HIS A 427 2.81 26.23 4.83
C HIS A 427 3.54 25.01 4.24
N THR A 428 2.90 23.84 4.21
CA THR A 428 3.49 22.60 3.71
C THR A 428 3.41 22.47 2.18
N LEU A 429 2.44 23.14 1.52
CA LEU A 429 2.24 23.01 0.07
C LEU A 429 2.83 24.16 -0.77
N PHE A 430 3.16 25.32 -0.19
CA PHE A 430 3.56 26.51 -0.97
C PHE A 430 5.06 26.85 -0.93
N TYR A 431 5.85 26.25 -0.04
CA TYR A 431 7.30 26.47 0.03
C TYR A 431 8.08 25.16 -0.18
N ARG A 432 8.21 24.72 -1.44
CA ARG A 432 9.37 23.98 -2.02
C ARG A 432 9.15 23.36 -3.41
N MET A 433 8.28 23.92 -4.25
CA MET A 433 8.25 23.56 -5.67
C MET A 433 7.94 24.77 -6.55
N PHE A 434 8.88 25.72 -6.53
CA PHE A 434 9.34 26.48 -7.68
C PHE A 434 10.84 26.67 -7.54
#